data_AF-A0A2S3HD34-F1
#
_entry.id   AF-A0A2S3HD34-F1
#
_cell.length_a   1.000
_cell.length_b   1.000
_cell.length_c   1.000
_cell.angle_alpha   90.00
_cell.angle_beta   90.00
_cell.angle_gamma   90.00
#
_symmetry.space_group_name_H-M   'P 1'
#
loop_
_entity.id
_entity.type
_entity.pdbx_description
1 polymer ?
#
loop_
_entity_poly.entity_id
_entity_poly.type
_entity_poly.pdbx_seq_one_letter_code
_entity_poly.pdbx_strand_id
1 'polypeptide(L)'
;MMGWLWPCAAAAIATTTAAAMGSGPGRRGWWLFRSKVRCPVEVVRHSRDLLSYVLQDRESHSNNHDPKRETKVMADLRKSVREMKCILYGNGDADPVIEACTNLTKEFFKDNTNTLRLLIVCLPYLDLETQKDVTQVIANLQRQKIDSRIIASDYLEANKDLLDILMSGYENMEIAIHYSTILRDCIRHQVAARYVLDSEHMKKFFDYIQLPDFNIASDAFRTFKELLTRHKSSAAEFFSRNYDWFFSEFNSKLLSSPNYIIRRQATQLLGDILLDRSNTPVMICYVRSKENLIILMNLLREQSKAIQVEAFHVFKLFAANQDKPPEIVSILSSNKSKLIRFLGDFSLDKEDQQFEVDKAKVVAEISML
;
A
#
# COMPACT_ATOMS: atom_id res chain seq x y z
N MET A 1 -38.09 16.64 3.75
CA MET A 1 -38.28 17.83 4.60
C MET A 1 -36.98 18.62 4.55
N MET A 2 -36.94 19.73 3.81
CA MET A 2 -37.12 21.11 4.31
C MET A 2 -36.08 21.43 5.39
N GLY A 3 -35.22 22.45 5.34
CA GLY A 3 -34.93 23.65 4.53
C GLY A 3 -33.62 24.22 5.13
N TRP A 4 -32.94 25.29 4.72
CA TRP A 4 -33.35 26.68 4.45
C TRP A 4 -32.17 27.34 3.67
N LEU A 5 -32.33 27.84 2.42
CA LEU A 5 -32.65 29.22 1.97
C LEU A 5 -31.52 30.26 2.17
N TRP A 6 -30.67 30.58 1.17
CA TRP A 6 -30.71 31.66 0.12
C TRP A 6 -30.12 33.04 0.55
N PRO A 7 -29.71 34.00 -0.35
CA PRO A 7 -30.12 34.19 -1.74
C PRO A 7 -29.02 34.47 -2.81
N CYS A 8 -29.47 34.39 -4.06
CA CYS A 8 -28.84 34.76 -5.32
C CYS A 8 -28.44 36.24 -5.44
N ALA A 9 -27.40 36.50 -6.24
CA ALA A 9 -27.35 37.68 -7.11
C ALA A 9 -26.86 37.25 -8.49
N ALA A 10 -27.71 37.46 -9.48
CA ALA A 10 -27.44 37.20 -10.90
C ALA A 10 -26.61 38.34 -11.49
N ALA A 11 -25.68 38.01 -12.39
CA ALA A 11 -25.26 38.91 -13.46
C ALA A 11 -24.97 38.06 -14.70
N ALA A 12 -25.97 37.99 -15.57
CA ALA A 12 -25.81 37.54 -16.94
C ALA A 12 -25.13 38.65 -17.74
N ILE A 13 -24.04 38.37 -18.46
CA ILE A 13 -23.76 39.04 -19.74
C ILE A 13 -23.21 38.01 -20.73
N ALA A 14 -23.80 38.10 -21.93
CA ALA A 14 -23.79 37.16 -23.02
C ALA A 14 -22.44 37.00 -23.74
N THR A 15 -22.30 35.79 -24.29
CA THR A 15 -21.61 35.49 -25.56
C THR A 15 -21.97 36.48 -26.66
N THR A 16 -20.99 36.99 -27.43
CA THR A 16 -20.86 36.77 -28.89
C THR A 16 -19.72 37.57 -29.57
N THR A 17 -19.05 36.84 -30.48
CA THR A 17 -18.52 37.23 -31.82
C THR A 17 -17.41 38.27 -32.02
N ALA A 18 -16.30 37.73 -32.52
CA ALA A 18 -15.61 38.04 -33.79
C ALA A 18 -15.79 39.42 -34.49
N ALA A 19 -14.61 39.93 -34.89
CA ALA A 19 -14.30 40.77 -36.06
C ALA A 19 -14.74 42.25 -36.09
N ALA A 20 -13.74 43.15 -35.96
CA ALA A 20 -13.68 44.39 -36.75
C ALA A 20 -12.23 44.92 -36.79
N MET A 21 -11.76 45.20 -38.01
CA MET A 21 -10.52 45.92 -38.30
C MET A 21 -10.59 47.36 -37.78
N GLY A 22 -9.49 47.86 -37.22
CA GLY A 22 -9.33 49.26 -36.82
C GLY A 22 -7.85 49.63 -36.73
N SER A 23 -7.40 50.40 -37.70
CA SER A 23 -6.04 50.92 -37.89
C SER A 23 -5.68 51.96 -36.83
N GLY A 24 -4.54 51.80 -36.14
CA GLY A 24 -3.96 52.82 -35.27
C GLY A 24 -2.49 52.51 -34.98
N PRO A 25 -1.54 53.46 -35.13
CA PRO A 25 -0.12 53.19 -35.00
C PRO A 25 0.32 53.32 -33.54
N GLY A 26 1.11 52.37 -33.07
CA GLY A 26 1.92 52.53 -31.86
C GLY A 26 1.38 51.84 -30.62
N ARG A 27 1.78 50.59 -30.43
CA ARG A 27 2.30 50.07 -29.16
C ARG A 27 3.11 48.80 -29.48
N ARG A 28 4.43 48.94 -29.39
CA ARG A 28 5.40 47.86 -29.57
C ARG A 28 5.17 46.78 -28.51
N GLY A 29 5.47 45.55 -28.92
CA GLY A 29 5.07 44.30 -28.29
C GLY A 29 5.34 44.19 -26.80
N TRP A 30 4.34 43.62 -26.11
CA TRP A 30 4.50 42.85 -24.89
C TRP A 30 3.76 41.52 -25.02
N TRP A 31 4.12 40.73 -26.05
CA TRP A 31 3.63 39.36 -26.26
C TRP A 31 4.81 38.40 -26.43
N LEU A 32 5.67 38.32 -25.41
CA LEU A 32 6.81 37.39 -25.33
C LEU A 32 7.01 37.16 -23.82
N PHE A 33 6.82 36.03 -23.16
CA PHE A 33 6.82 34.62 -23.53
C PHE A 33 5.78 33.90 -22.63
N ARG A 34 4.71 33.32 -23.19
CA ARG A 34 4.05 32.18 -22.52
C ARG A 34 4.83 30.95 -22.96
N SER A 35 5.43 30.20 -22.04
CA SER A 35 6.04 28.92 -22.40
C SER A 35 4.95 28.06 -23.06
N LYS A 36 5.22 27.52 -24.25
CA LYS A 36 4.27 26.65 -24.97
C LYS A 36 3.80 25.55 -24.02
N VAL A 37 2.49 25.43 -23.82
CA VAL A 37 1.91 24.36 -23.00
C VAL A 37 2.23 23.04 -23.70
N ARG A 38 3.00 22.18 -23.03
CA ARG A 38 3.38 20.86 -23.55
C ARG A 38 2.15 19.96 -23.59
N CYS A 39 2.01 19.16 -24.64
CA CYS A 39 0.99 18.11 -24.63
C CYS A 39 1.39 16.99 -23.66
N PRO A 40 0.46 16.15 -23.17
CA PRO A 40 0.76 15.14 -22.15
C PRO A 40 1.92 14.20 -22.51
N VAL A 41 2.02 13.84 -23.79
CA VAL A 41 3.11 13.01 -24.33
C VAL A 41 4.47 13.73 -24.25
N GLU A 42 4.51 15.02 -24.60
CA GLU A 42 5.73 15.83 -24.52
C GLU A 42 6.19 16.02 -23.07
N VAL A 43 5.26 16.13 -22.11
CA VAL A 43 5.60 16.22 -20.67
C VAL A 43 6.36 14.96 -20.22
N VAL A 44 5.86 13.76 -20.58
CA VAL A 44 6.50 12.48 -20.24
C VAL A 44 7.86 12.32 -20.89
N ARG A 45 7.99 12.67 -22.18
CA ARG A 45 9.28 12.58 -22.87
C ARG A 45 10.29 13.54 -22.27
N HIS A 46 9.89 14.78 -22.03
CA HIS A 46 10.77 15.76 -21.43
C HIS A 46 11.24 15.36 -20.03
N SER A 47 10.35 14.87 -19.15
CA SER A 47 10.78 14.39 -17.85
C SER A 47 11.74 13.21 -17.96
N ARG A 48 11.49 12.29 -18.92
CA ARG A 48 12.35 11.12 -19.14
C ARG A 48 13.75 11.56 -19.54
N ASP A 49 13.87 12.49 -20.48
CA ASP A 49 15.16 13.01 -20.96
C ASP A 49 15.94 13.70 -19.81
N LEU A 50 15.24 14.44 -18.95
CA LEU A 50 15.85 15.04 -17.75
C LEU A 50 16.29 13.98 -16.73
N LEU A 51 15.49 12.95 -16.48
CA LEU A 51 15.86 11.87 -15.56
C LEU A 51 17.06 11.07 -16.09
N SER A 52 17.11 10.78 -17.39
CA SER A 52 18.26 10.14 -18.01
C SER A 52 19.52 10.99 -17.85
N TYR A 53 19.43 12.32 -18.00
CA TYR A 53 20.54 13.21 -17.72
C TYR A 53 20.99 13.13 -16.25
N VAL A 54 20.05 13.19 -15.29
CA VAL A 54 20.36 13.09 -13.85
C VAL A 54 21.08 11.78 -13.55
N LEU A 55 20.60 10.66 -14.08
CA LEU A 55 21.22 9.36 -13.85
C LEU A 55 22.65 9.29 -14.45
N GLN A 56 22.81 9.73 -15.70
CA GLN A 56 24.12 9.76 -16.37
C GLN A 56 25.13 10.66 -15.66
N ASP A 57 24.71 11.83 -15.17
CA ASP A 57 25.58 12.75 -14.42
C ASP A 57 26.06 12.12 -13.11
N ARG A 58 25.23 11.29 -12.46
CA ARG A 58 25.57 10.59 -11.22
C ARG A 58 26.47 9.37 -11.43
N GLU A 59 26.28 8.62 -12.52
CA GLU A 59 27.14 7.50 -12.89
C GLU A 59 28.50 7.96 -13.45
N SER A 60 28.51 9.11 -14.10
CA SER A 60 29.73 9.72 -14.60
C SER A 60 30.50 10.34 -13.43
N HIS A 61 31.53 9.65 -12.92
CA HIS A 61 32.50 10.17 -11.95
C HIS A 61 33.38 11.33 -12.51
N SER A 62 32.83 12.15 -13.38
CA SER A 62 33.49 13.21 -14.12
C SER A 62 33.68 14.45 -13.25
N ASN A 63 34.91 14.96 -13.20
CA ASN A 63 35.27 16.24 -12.57
C ASN A 63 34.66 17.48 -13.28
N ASN A 64 33.81 17.30 -14.29
CA ASN A 64 33.18 18.36 -15.08
C ASN A 64 31.71 18.61 -14.67
N HIS A 65 31.41 18.48 -13.38
CA HIS A 65 30.09 18.76 -12.82
C HIS A 65 29.79 20.26 -12.89
N ASP A 66 28.80 20.66 -13.70
CA ASP A 66 28.31 22.04 -13.76
C ASP A 66 27.10 22.20 -12.83
N PRO A 67 27.28 22.77 -11.62
CA PRO A 67 26.20 22.90 -10.64
C PRO A 67 25.07 23.80 -11.12
N LYS A 68 25.34 24.76 -12.02
CA LYS A 68 24.29 25.62 -12.59
C LYS A 68 23.39 24.82 -13.54
N ARG A 69 23.99 23.91 -14.32
CA ARG A 69 23.25 23.02 -15.21
C ARG A 69 22.42 22.01 -14.42
N GLU A 70 22.98 21.40 -13.38
CA GLU A 70 22.23 20.49 -12.50
C GLU A 70 21.02 21.20 -11.86
N THR A 71 21.23 22.38 -11.27
CA THR A 71 20.16 23.17 -10.65
C THR A 71 19.02 23.45 -11.64
N LYS A 72 19.37 23.77 -12.90
CA LYS A 72 18.38 23.99 -13.95
C LYS A 72 17.62 22.72 -14.30
N VAL A 73 18.33 21.60 -14.48
CA VAL A 73 17.72 20.29 -14.79
C VAL A 73 16.74 19.87 -13.69
N MET A 74 17.12 20.01 -12.43
CA MET A 74 16.24 19.67 -11.29
C MET A 74 15.00 20.57 -11.24
N ALA A 75 15.16 21.88 -11.51
CA ALA A 75 14.03 22.80 -11.57
C ALA A 75 13.05 22.46 -12.72
N ASP A 76 13.58 22.14 -13.90
CA ASP A 76 12.79 21.75 -15.07
C ASP A 76 12.11 20.38 -14.88
N LEU A 77 12.75 19.47 -14.14
CA LEU A 77 12.19 18.18 -13.77
C LEU A 77 11.02 18.35 -12.79
N ARG A 78 11.21 19.13 -11.72
CA ARG A 78 10.14 19.49 -10.78
C ARG A 78 8.93 20.08 -11.51
N LYS A 79 9.16 21.01 -12.44
CA LYS A 79 8.09 21.58 -13.27
C LYS A 79 7.37 20.52 -14.10
N SER A 80 8.11 19.61 -14.72
CA SER A 80 7.53 18.54 -15.56
C SER A 80 6.70 17.55 -14.73
N VAL A 81 7.18 17.15 -13.56
CA VAL A 81 6.42 16.28 -12.63
C VAL A 81 5.15 16.99 -12.17
N ARG A 82 5.22 18.28 -11.84
CA ARG A 82 4.03 19.07 -11.46
C ARG A 82 3.02 19.20 -12.60
N GLU A 83 3.49 19.34 -13.85
CA GLU A 83 2.62 19.29 -15.03
C GLU A 83 1.91 17.95 -15.16
N MET A 84 2.60 16.82 -14.95
CA MET A 84 1.95 15.50 -14.92
C MET A 84 0.88 15.42 -13.84
N LYS A 85 1.21 15.88 -12.62
CA LYS A 85 0.27 15.89 -11.50
C LYS A 85 -0.96 16.72 -11.81
N CYS A 86 -0.80 17.91 -12.40
CA CYS A 86 -1.92 18.75 -12.81
C CYS A 86 -2.79 18.09 -13.90
N ILE A 87 -2.18 17.36 -14.84
CA ILE A 87 -2.96 16.59 -15.84
C ILE A 87 -3.81 15.52 -15.16
N LEU A 88 -3.25 14.82 -14.16
CA LEU A 88 -3.86 13.66 -13.51
C LEU A 88 -4.88 14.00 -12.40
N TYR A 89 -4.71 15.14 -11.72
CA TYR A 89 -5.54 15.56 -10.59
C TYR A 89 -6.32 16.85 -10.82
N GLY A 90 -6.09 17.54 -11.93
CA GLY A 90 -6.62 18.88 -12.18
C GLY A 90 -5.79 19.95 -11.48
N ASN A 91 -6.19 21.20 -11.67
CA ASN A 91 -5.49 22.38 -11.13
C ASN A 91 -6.35 23.19 -10.14
N GLY A 92 -7.43 22.61 -9.61
CA GLY A 92 -8.37 23.24 -8.68
C GLY A 92 -9.51 24.00 -9.36
N ASP A 93 -9.29 24.50 -10.59
CA ASP A 93 -10.30 25.23 -11.38
C ASP A 93 -11.02 24.33 -12.39
N ALA A 94 -10.37 23.25 -12.84
CA ALA A 94 -10.91 22.32 -13.81
C ALA A 94 -10.59 20.87 -13.45
N ASP A 95 -11.56 19.99 -13.73
CA ASP A 95 -11.39 18.54 -13.58
C ASP A 95 -10.38 17.98 -14.60
N PRO A 96 -9.72 16.84 -14.28
CA PRO A 96 -8.84 16.14 -15.20
C PRO A 96 -9.54 15.79 -16.53
N VAL A 97 -8.91 16.13 -17.65
CA VAL A 97 -9.39 15.74 -18.98
C VAL A 97 -9.02 14.29 -19.26
N ILE A 98 -10.03 13.43 -19.43
CA ILE A 98 -9.87 11.97 -19.62
C ILE A 98 -8.90 11.63 -20.76
N GLU A 99 -9.00 12.32 -21.90
CA GLU A 99 -8.11 12.11 -23.05
C GLU A 99 -6.66 12.46 -22.71
N ALA A 100 -6.45 13.55 -21.96
CA ALA A 100 -5.11 13.96 -21.55
C ALA A 100 -4.48 12.95 -20.58
N CYS A 101 -5.25 12.47 -19.59
CA CYS A 101 -4.85 11.39 -18.70
C CYS A 101 -4.49 10.13 -19.48
N THR A 102 -5.35 9.72 -20.42
CA THR A 102 -5.15 8.54 -21.27
C THR A 102 -3.85 8.64 -22.07
N ASN A 103 -3.60 9.77 -22.72
CA ASN A 103 -2.40 9.99 -23.51
C ASN A 103 -1.13 10.03 -22.64
N LEU A 104 -1.21 10.63 -21.45
CA LEU A 104 -0.12 10.63 -20.47
C LEU A 104 0.21 9.20 -20.03
N THR A 105 -0.80 8.43 -19.63
CA THR A 105 -0.64 7.05 -19.16
C THR A 105 -0.08 6.14 -20.24
N LYS A 106 -0.59 6.24 -21.49
CA LYS A 106 -0.06 5.47 -22.64
C LYS A 106 1.41 5.75 -22.90
N GLU A 107 1.84 7.02 -22.89
CA GLU A 107 3.26 7.35 -23.10
C GLU A 107 4.13 6.97 -21.90
N PHE A 108 3.63 7.10 -20.66
CA PHE A 108 4.36 6.78 -19.44
C PHE A 108 4.74 5.29 -19.36
N PHE A 109 3.79 4.40 -19.66
CA PHE A 109 3.99 2.95 -19.66
C PHE A 109 4.37 2.39 -21.03
N LYS A 110 4.79 3.25 -21.97
CA LYS A 110 5.22 2.80 -23.29
C LYS A 110 6.45 1.89 -23.17
N ASP A 111 6.38 0.74 -23.82
CA ASP A 111 7.47 -0.24 -23.85
C ASP A 111 8.81 0.38 -24.26
N ASN A 112 9.89 -0.13 -23.66
CA ASN A 112 11.28 0.29 -23.91
C ASN A 112 11.61 1.75 -23.59
N THR A 113 10.74 2.48 -22.88
CA THR A 113 11.01 3.86 -22.48
C THR A 113 11.53 4.01 -21.05
N ASN A 114 11.36 3.00 -20.19
CA ASN A 114 11.89 2.97 -18.82
C ASN A 114 11.50 4.19 -17.95
N THR A 115 10.41 4.91 -18.25
CA THR A 115 10.03 6.13 -17.53
C THR A 115 9.81 5.87 -16.03
N LEU A 116 9.05 4.81 -15.69
CA LEU A 116 8.84 4.41 -14.29
C LEU A 116 10.16 4.04 -13.60
N ARG A 117 11.03 3.29 -14.29
CA ARG A 117 12.35 2.89 -13.77
C ARG A 117 13.18 4.11 -13.41
N LEU A 118 13.30 5.04 -14.35
CA LEU A 118 14.07 6.27 -14.18
C LEU A 118 13.54 7.10 -13.01
N LEU A 119 12.22 7.22 -12.88
CA LEU A 119 11.62 7.90 -11.72
C LEU A 119 11.96 7.22 -10.39
N ILE A 120 11.87 5.88 -10.32
CA ILE A 120 12.19 5.12 -9.10
C ILE A 120 13.67 5.30 -8.74
N VAL A 121 14.59 5.08 -9.70
CA VAL A 121 16.04 5.13 -9.45
C VAL A 121 16.51 6.55 -9.12
N CYS A 122 15.95 7.57 -9.77
CA CYS A 122 16.35 8.95 -9.49
C CYS A 122 15.64 9.57 -8.28
N LEU A 123 14.61 8.94 -7.72
CA LEU A 123 13.80 9.49 -6.63
C LEU A 123 14.64 9.97 -5.43
N PRO A 124 15.68 9.25 -4.97
CA PRO A 124 16.52 9.70 -3.85
C PRO A 124 17.28 11.01 -4.12
N TYR A 125 17.46 11.39 -5.39
CA TYR A 125 18.17 12.61 -5.76
C TYR A 125 17.25 13.84 -5.87
N LEU A 126 15.94 13.65 -5.76
CA LEU A 126 14.96 14.72 -5.88
C LEU A 126 14.70 15.36 -4.52
N ASP A 127 14.29 16.63 -4.50
CA ASP A 127 13.83 17.26 -3.26
C ASP A 127 12.52 16.64 -2.75
N LEU A 128 12.26 16.77 -1.45
CA LEU A 128 11.13 16.14 -0.77
C LEU A 128 9.76 16.46 -1.40
N GLU A 129 9.56 17.68 -1.90
CA GLU A 129 8.28 18.04 -2.51
C GLU A 129 8.11 17.34 -3.86
N THR A 130 9.18 17.30 -4.66
CA THR A 130 9.20 16.54 -5.91
C THR A 130 9.03 15.04 -5.66
N GLN A 131 9.65 14.47 -4.61
CA GLN A 131 9.45 13.06 -4.24
C GLN A 131 7.99 12.72 -3.94
N LYS A 132 7.29 13.60 -3.20
CA LYS A 132 5.84 13.47 -2.93
C LYS A 132 5.03 13.55 -4.21
N ASP A 133 5.32 14.52 -5.08
CA ASP A 133 4.62 14.67 -6.36
C ASP A 133 4.83 13.45 -7.25
N VAL A 134 6.05 12.92 -7.36
CA VAL A 134 6.34 11.67 -8.10
C VAL A 134 5.55 10.50 -7.54
N THR A 135 5.53 10.34 -6.21
CA THR A 135 4.78 9.27 -5.54
C THR A 135 3.29 9.35 -5.90
N GLN A 136 2.69 10.54 -5.89
CA GLN A 136 1.28 10.75 -6.24
C GLN A 136 1.01 10.52 -7.74
N VAL A 137 1.90 10.98 -8.61
CA VAL A 137 1.81 10.75 -10.06
C VAL A 137 1.82 9.25 -10.36
N ILE A 138 2.77 8.50 -9.79
CA ILE A 138 2.84 7.05 -9.96
C ILE A 138 1.57 6.38 -9.40
N ALA A 139 1.13 6.75 -8.19
CA ALA A 139 -0.07 6.20 -7.56
C ALA A 139 -1.32 6.34 -8.44
N ASN A 140 -1.49 7.50 -9.08
CA ASN A 140 -2.59 7.76 -9.99
C ASN A 140 -2.46 6.91 -11.27
N LEU A 141 -1.27 6.93 -11.89
CA LEU A 141 -1.00 6.21 -13.13
C LEU A 141 -1.23 4.70 -13.03
N GLN A 142 -0.83 4.09 -11.92
CA GLN A 142 -1.08 2.66 -11.63
C GLN A 142 -2.57 2.29 -11.63
N ARG A 143 -3.46 3.27 -11.42
CA ARG A 143 -4.92 3.05 -11.29
C ARG A 143 -5.69 3.38 -12.57
N GLN A 144 -5.05 4.02 -13.54
CA GLN A 144 -5.69 4.46 -14.77
C GLN A 144 -6.15 3.27 -15.61
N LYS A 145 -7.38 3.37 -16.13
CA LYS A 145 -7.94 2.39 -17.07
C LYS A 145 -7.92 2.98 -18.46
N ILE A 146 -7.21 2.30 -19.36
CA ILE A 146 -7.15 2.62 -20.78
C ILE A 146 -7.90 1.53 -21.51
N ASP A 147 -8.95 1.89 -22.24
CA ASP A 147 -9.77 0.94 -23.01
C ASP A 147 -10.24 -0.24 -22.11
N SER A 148 -10.66 0.11 -20.88
CA SER A 148 -11.06 -0.81 -19.79
C SER A 148 -9.97 -1.73 -19.23
N ARG A 149 -8.71 -1.57 -19.65
CA ARG A 149 -7.55 -2.34 -19.17
C ARG A 149 -6.63 -1.48 -18.30
N ILE A 150 -5.92 -2.11 -17.36
CA ILE A 150 -4.90 -1.41 -16.56
C ILE A 150 -3.52 -1.79 -17.10
N ILE A 151 -3.02 -1.00 -18.05
CA ILE A 151 -1.75 -1.28 -18.73
C ILE A 151 -0.54 -1.25 -17.79
N ALA A 152 -0.67 -0.61 -16.62
CA ALA A 152 0.36 -0.61 -15.60
C ALA A 152 0.63 -2.03 -15.06
N SER A 153 -0.40 -2.88 -15.02
CA SER A 153 -0.25 -4.30 -14.64
C SER A 153 0.63 -5.04 -15.64
N ASP A 154 0.39 -4.88 -16.94
CA ASP A 154 1.15 -5.52 -18.01
C ASP A 154 2.61 -5.02 -18.00
N TYR A 155 2.81 -3.72 -17.80
CA TYR A 155 4.14 -3.13 -17.66
C TYR A 155 4.91 -3.71 -16.48
N LEU A 156 4.29 -3.85 -15.30
CA LEU A 156 4.92 -4.44 -14.12
C LEU A 156 5.26 -5.92 -14.32
N GLU A 157 4.43 -6.67 -15.05
CA GLU A 157 4.71 -8.06 -15.37
C GLU A 157 5.99 -8.22 -16.21
N ALA A 158 6.22 -7.30 -17.14
CA ALA A 158 7.44 -7.26 -17.96
C ALA A 158 8.67 -6.66 -17.23
N ASN A 159 8.48 -5.93 -16.12
CA ASN A 159 9.52 -5.18 -15.41
C ASN A 159 9.54 -5.48 -13.90
N LYS A 160 9.48 -6.76 -13.53
CA LYS A 160 9.37 -7.22 -12.12
C LYS A 160 10.55 -6.79 -11.25
N ASP A 161 11.73 -6.60 -11.83
CA ASP A 161 12.93 -6.15 -11.12
C ASP A 161 12.78 -4.75 -10.50
N LEU A 162 11.82 -3.95 -10.97
CA LEU A 162 11.45 -2.69 -10.31
C LEU A 162 10.95 -2.92 -8.88
N LEU A 163 10.31 -4.06 -8.61
CA LEU A 163 9.84 -4.42 -7.28
C LEU A 163 11.02 -4.74 -6.37
N ASP A 164 12.11 -5.30 -6.90
CA ASP A 164 13.33 -5.55 -6.14
C ASP A 164 14.02 -4.23 -5.73
N ILE A 165 14.06 -3.25 -6.64
CA ILE A 165 14.58 -1.91 -6.36
C ILE A 165 13.75 -1.25 -5.25
N LEU A 166 12.42 -1.29 -5.35
CA LEU A 166 11.53 -0.72 -4.35
C LEU A 166 11.67 -1.41 -2.98
N MET A 167 11.81 -2.74 -2.95
CA MET A 167 12.05 -3.49 -1.72
C MET A 167 13.39 -3.11 -1.08
N SER A 168 14.47 -2.97 -1.87
CA SER A 168 15.79 -2.61 -1.35
C SER A 168 15.82 -1.22 -0.70
N GLY A 169 14.96 -0.28 -1.15
CA GLY A 169 14.94 1.06 -0.57
C GLY A 169 14.37 1.15 0.84
N TYR A 170 13.78 0.09 1.40
CA TYR A 170 13.48 0.03 2.84
C TYR A 170 14.74 0.14 3.71
N GLU A 171 15.91 -0.19 3.16
CA GLU A 171 17.20 -0.09 3.83
C GLU A 171 17.71 1.37 3.91
N ASN A 172 17.12 2.29 3.13
CA ASN A 172 17.42 3.72 3.18
C ASN A 172 16.28 4.50 3.85
N MET A 173 16.48 4.90 5.10
CA MET A 173 15.46 5.56 5.92
C MET A 173 14.90 6.86 5.32
N GLU A 174 15.70 7.61 4.55
CA GLU A 174 15.26 8.89 3.97
C GLU A 174 14.21 8.71 2.87
N ILE A 175 14.26 7.59 2.14
CA ILE A 175 13.39 7.33 0.99
C ILE A 175 12.40 6.18 1.23
N ALA A 176 12.56 5.41 2.30
CA ALA A 176 11.79 4.20 2.59
C ALA A 176 10.27 4.41 2.48
N ILE A 177 9.73 5.51 3.03
CA ILE A 177 8.28 5.81 3.00
C ILE A 177 7.77 6.07 1.57
N HIS A 178 8.59 6.66 0.71
CA HIS A 178 8.22 6.89 -0.68
C HIS A 178 8.23 5.56 -1.46
N TYR A 179 9.28 4.76 -1.28
CA TYR A 179 9.42 3.47 -1.96
C TYR A 179 8.33 2.49 -1.54
N SER A 180 8.03 2.44 -0.25
CA SER A 180 6.97 1.60 0.28
C SER A 180 5.58 2.02 -0.20
N THR A 181 5.33 3.32 -0.36
CA THR A 181 4.08 3.83 -0.92
C THR A 181 3.95 3.45 -2.39
N ILE A 182 5.00 3.64 -3.19
CA ILE A 182 5.02 3.21 -4.60
C ILE A 182 4.83 1.69 -4.70
N LEU A 183 5.54 0.91 -3.88
CA LEU A 183 5.41 -0.54 -3.83
C LEU A 183 3.97 -0.97 -3.51
N ARG A 184 3.33 -0.33 -2.53
CA ARG A 184 1.92 -0.61 -2.21
C ARG A 184 1.00 -0.37 -3.39
N ASP A 185 1.21 0.71 -4.14
CA ASP A 185 0.43 0.94 -5.37
C ASP A 185 0.70 -0.13 -6.43
N CYS A 186 1.95 -0.60 -6.57
CA CYS A 186 2.29 -1.70 -7.49
C CYS A 186 1.61 -3.03 -7.09
N ILE A 187 1.66 -3.44 -5.82
CA ILE A 187 1.09 -4.73 -5.35
C ILE A 187 -0.44 -4.76 -5.37
N ARG A 188 -1.10 -3.65 -5.73
CA ARG A 188 -2.53 -3.68 -6.11
C ARG A 188 -2.76 -4.52 -7.35
N HIS A 189 -1.76 -4.71 -8.19
CA HIS A 189 -1.77 -5.64 -9.30
C HIS A 189 -1.32 -7.02 -8.83
N GLN A 190 -2.11 -8.05 -9.14
CA GLN A 190 -1.87 -9.41 -8.68
C GLN A 190 -0.50 -9.95 -9.17
N VAL A 191 -0.09 -9.57 -10.40
CA VAL A 191 1.22 -9.96 -10.97
C VAL A 191 2.40 -9.47 -10.13
N ALA A 192 2.32 -8.25 -9.58
CA ALA A 192 3.35 -7.68 -8.74
C ALA A 192 3.31 -8.26 -7.32
N ALA A 193 2.11 -8.40 -6.73
CA ALA A 193 1.97 -9.03 -5.42
C ALA A 193 2.48 -10.48 -5.41
N ARG A 194 2.16 -11.26 -6.44
CA ARG A 194 2.63 -12.65 -6.58
C ARG A 194 4.16 -12.71 -6.66
N TYR A 195 4.78 -11.82 -7.44
CA TYR A 195 6.23 -11.75 -7.53
C TYR A 195 6.87 -11.51 -6.15
N VAL A 196 6.37 -10.53 -5.39
CA VAL A 196 6.92 -10.24 -4.06
C VAL A 196 6.69 -11.39 -3.08
N LEU A 197 5.49 -11.98 -3.07
CA LEU A 197 5.17 -13.14 -2.22
C LEU A 197 6.08 -14.35 -2.49
N ASP A 198 6.39 -14.63 -3.75
CA ASP A 198 7.23 -15.75 -4.16
C ASP A 198 8.75 -15.45 -4.06
N SER A 199 9.13 -14.24 -3.64
CA SER A 199 10.54 -13.81 -3.56
C SER A 199 11.13 -13.93 -2.14
N GLU A 200 12.46 -13.94 -2.05
CA GLU A 200 13.18 -13.89 -0.75
C GLU A 200 12.92 -12.59 0.03
N HIS A 201 12.41 -11.53 -0.62
CA HIS A 201 12.05 -10.28 0.05
C HIS A 201 10.94 -10.48 1.09
N MET A 202 10.11 -11.52 0.94
CA MET A 202 9.03 -11.81 1.88
C MET A 202 9.56 -12.01 3.30
N LYS A 203 10.73 -12.63 3.47
CA LYS A 203 11.37 -12.84 4.78
C LYS A 203 11.88 -11.54 5.39
N LYS A 204 12.36 -10.60 4.56
CA LYS A 204 12.88 -9.31 5.03
C LYS A 204 11.84 -8.46 5.76
N PHE A 205 10.54 -8.63 5.45
CA PHE A 205 9.48 -7.91 6.16
C PHE A 205 9.48 -8.17 7.66
N PHE A 206 9.84 -9.38 8.12
CA PHE A 206 9.92 -9.67 9.55
C PHE A 206 10.98 -8.83 10.25
N ASP A 207 12.03 -8.42 9.53
CA ASP A 207 13.08 -7.55 10.07
C ASP A 207 12.67 -6.08 9.93
N TYR A 208 12.09 -5.68 8.79
CA TYR A 208 11.61 -4.30 8.56
C TYR A 208 10.51 -3.88 9.54
N ILE A 209 9.59 -4.78 9.89
CA ILE A 209 8.52 -4.54 10.88
C ILE A 209 9.08 -4.29 12.28
N GLN A 210 10.31 -4.75 12.55
CA GLN A 210 10.96 -4.62 13.85
C GLN A 210 11.95 -3.44 13.91
N LEU A 211 12.03 -2.62 12.86
CA LEU A 211 12.89 -1.44 12.85
C LEU A 211 12.50 -0.47 13.99
N PRO A 212 13.50 0.22 14.60
CA PRO A 212 13.22 1.18 15.67
C PRO A 212 12.39 2.38 15.24
N ASP A 213 12.49 2.78 13.96
CA ASP A 213 11.69 3.86 13.41
C ASP A 213 10.24 3.40 13.23
N PHE A 214 9.36 3.97 14.06
CA PHE A 214 7.94 3.62 14.07
C PHE A 214 7.24 3.87 12.73
N ASN A 215 7.59 4.94 12.01
CA ASN A 215 6.95 5.27 10.75
C ASN A 215 7.30 4.21 9.69
N ILE A 216 8.57 3.84 9.59
CA ILE A 216 9.04 2.83 8.65
C ILE A 216 8.49 1.45 9.02
N ALA A 217 8.57 1.05 10.29
CA ALA A 217 8.08 -0.24 10.76
C ALA A 217 6.56 -0.41 10.56
N SER A 218 5.78 0.61 10.93
CA SER A 218 4.32 0.64 10.71
C SER A 218 3.98 0.57 9.23
N ASP A 219 4.74 1.28 8.39
CA ASP A 219 4.55 1.29 6.96
C ASP A 219 4.93 -0.06 6.30
N ALA A 220 6.03 -0.69 6.73
CA ALA A 220 6.39 -2.06 6.37
C ALA A 220 5.28 -3.05 6.73
N PHE A 221 4.72 -2.94 7.94
CA PHE A 221 3.60 -3.79 8.37
C PHE A 221 2.37 -3.60 7.49
N ARG A 222 2.06 -2.37 7.05
CA ARG A 222 0.93 -2.10 6.14
C ARG A 222 1.13 -2.79 4.79
N THR A 223 2.32 -2.71 4.22
CA THR A 223 2.66 -3.41 2.97
C THR A 223 2.60 -4.93 3.14
N PHE A 224 3.17 -5.46 4.23
CA PHE A 224 3.11 -6.88 4.59
C PHE A 224 1.67 -7.38 4.71
N LYS A 225 0.82 -6.68 5.47
CA LYS A 225 -0.61 -6.98 5.58
C LYS A 225 -1.30 -6.95 4.22
N GLU A 226 -1.00 -5.96 3.38
CA GLU A 226 -1.60 -5.82 2.06
C GLU A 226 -1.27 -7.01 1.15
N LEU A 227 0.00 -7.43 1.09
CA LEU A 227 0.44 -8.62 0.34
C LEU A 227 -0.34 -9.88 0.75
N LEU A 228 -0.51 -10.07 2.06
CA LEU A 228 -1.08 -11.28 2.64
C LEU A 228 -2.62 -11.32 2.61
N THR A 229 -3.28 -10.19 2.34
CA THR A 229 -4.75 -10.10 2.48
C THR A 229 -5.48 -9.57 1.24
N ARG A 230 -4.79 -8.95 0.28
CA ARG A 230 -5.41 -8.37 -0.93
C ARG A 230 -5.90 -9.43 -1.91
N HIS A 231 -4.96 -10.20 -2.44
CA HIS A 231 -5.20 -11.15 -3.52
C HIS A 231 -5.39 -12.54 -2.94
N LYS A 232 -6.64 -12.83 -2.55
CA LYS A 232 -7.00 -13.99 -1.72
C LYS A 232 -6.47 -15.32 -2.25
N SER A 233 -6.59 -15.55 -3.55
CA SER A 233 -6.09 -16.78 -4.19
C SER A 233 -4.56 -16.88 -4.16
N SER A 234 -3.84 -15.80 -4.45
CA SER A 234 -2.38 -15.78 -4.41
C SER A 234 -1.83 -15.92 -2.98
N ALA A 235 -2.47 -15.28 -2.01
CA ALA A 235 -2.10 -15.42 -0.60
C ALA A 235 -2.35 -16.85 -0.10
N ALA A 236 -3.50 -17.45 -0.44
CA ALA A 236 -3.81 -18.83 -0.07
C ALA A 236 -2.82 -19.85 -0.68
N GLU A 237 -2.45 -19.66 -1.94
CA GLU A 237 -1.42 -20.47 -2.61
C GLU A 237 -0.07 -20.32 -1.90
N PHE A 238 0.33 -19.07 -1.59
CA PHE A 238 1.56 -18.77 -0.85
C PHE A 238 1.59 -19.48 0.51
N PHE A 239 0.55 -19.31 1.34
CA PHE A 239 0.50 -19.93 2.67
C PHE A 239 0.55 -21.46 2.60
N SER A 240 -0.15 -22.06 1.64
CA SER A 240 -0.20 -23.52 1.51
C SER A 240 1.17 -24.09 1.13
N ARG A 241 1.95 -23.37 0.31
CA ARG A 241 3.30 -23.79 -0.12
C ARG A 241 4.38 -23.50 0.92
N ASN A 242 4.16 -22.50 1.77
CA ASN A 242 5.18 -21.91 2.64
C ASN A 242 4.83 -22.03 4.14
N TYR A 243 3.88 -22.90 4.48
CA TYR A 243 3.25 -22.95 5.79
C TYR A 243 4.25 -23.00 6.95
N ASP A 244 5.18 -23.97 6.91
CA ASP A 244 6.06 -24.27 8.04
C ASP A 244 6.96 -23.08 8.40
N TRP A 245 7.69 -22.54 7.42
CA TRP A 245 8.61 -21.44 7.70
C TRP A 245 7.86 -20.14 7.98
N PHE A 246 6.77 -19.86 7.24
CA PHE A 246 6.05 -18.60 7.38
C PHE A 246 5.42 -18.48 8.77
N PHE A 247 4.68 -19.50 9.22
CA PHE A 247 4.02 -19.44 10.52
C PHE A 247 5.02 -19.59 11.68
N SER A 248 6.13 -20.30 11.49
CA SER A 248 7.22 -20.31 12.48
C SER A 248 7.81 -18.92 12.71
N GLU A 249 8.12 -18.19 11.64
CA GLU A 249 8.62 -16.81 11.70
C GLU A 249 7.55 -15.84 12.23
N PHE A 250 6.31 -15.94 11.74
CA PHE A 250 5.19 -15.11 12.17
C PHE A 250 4.92 -15.25 13.67
N ASN A 251 4.92 -16.48 14.18
CA ASN A 251 4.68 -16.75 15.58
C ASN A 251 5.81 -16.24 16.47
N SER A 252 7.05 -16.59 16.13
CA SER A 252 8.23 -16.26 16.94
C SER A 252 8.58 -14.78 16.91
N LYS A 253 8.55 -14.14 15.73
CA LYS A 253 8.97 -12.74 15.56
C LYS A 253 7.86 -11.72 15.77
N LEU A 254 6.59 -12.07 15.48
CA LEU A 254 5.49 -11.10 15.53
C LEU A 254 4.54 -11.35 16.71
N LEU A 255 3.95 -12.55 16.83
CA LEU A 255 3.00 -12.83 17.92
C LEU A 255 3.67 -12.85 19.30
N SER A 256 4.91 -13.35 19.37
CA SER A 256 5.72 -13.35 20.59
C SER A 256 6.68 -12.16 20.70
N SER A 257 6.52 -11.14 19.84
CA SER A 257 7.34 -9.92 19.90
C SER A 257 7.25 -9.25 21.27
N PRO A 258 8.31 -8.67 21.84
CA PRO A 258 8.20 -7.83 23.03
C PRO A 258 7.45 -6.53 22.76
N ASN A 259 7.35 -6.10 21.50
CA ASN A 259 6.67 -4.87 21.11
C ASN A 259 5.14 -5.07 21.08
N TYR A 260 4.45 -4.34 21.96
CA TYR A 260 2.99 -4.34 22.06
C TYR A 260 2.28 -4.07 20.72
N ILE A 261 2.75 -3.09 19.95
CA ILE A 261 2.10 -2.69 18.69
C ILE A 261 2.21 -3.82 17.67
N ILE A 262 3.41 -4.42 17.55
CA ILE A 262 3.65 -5.55 16.65
C ILE A 262 2.74 -6.73 17.04
N ARG A 263 2.72 -7.14 18.32
CA ARG A 263 1.85 -8.23 18.78
C ARG A 263 0.39 -7.98 18.45
N ARG A 264 -0.11 -6.77 18.73
CA ARG A 264 -1.51 -6.41 18.47
C ARG A 264 -1.84 -6.50 16.98
N GLN A 265 -1.04 -5.88 16.13
CA GLN A 265 -1.27 -5.88 14.69
C GLN A 265 -1.14 -7.29 14.09
N ALA A 266 -0.18 -8.09 14.57
CA ALA A 266 0.02 -9.47 14.13
C ALA A 266 -1.12 -10.39 14.57
N THR A 267 -1.65 -10.22 15.79
CA THR A 267 -2.79 -11.02 16.26
C THR A 267 -4.04 -10.74 15.40
N GLN A 268 -4.30 -9.46 15.09
CA GLN A 268 -5.38 -9.09 14.18
C GLN A 268 -5.15 -9.67 12.76
N LEU A 269 -3.93 -9.56 12.23
CA LEU A 269 -3.59 -10.10 10.92
C LEU A 269 -3.72 -11.62 10.85
N LEU A 270 -3.39 -12.34 11.92
CA LEU A 270 -3.61 -13.78 12.01
C LEU A 270 -5.10 -14.12 11.89
N GLY A 271 -5.96 -13.36 12.58
CA GLY A 271 -7.41 -13.45 12.42
C GLY A 271 -7.85 -13.23 10.98
N ASP A 272 -7.39 -12.13 10.36
CA ASP A 272 -7.69 -11.80 8.95
C ASP A 272 -7.27 -12.93 7.98
N ILE A 273 -6.15 -13.61 8.25
CA ILE A 273 -5.64 -14.73 7.45
C ILE A 273 -6.50 -15.98 7.66
N LEU A 274 -6.67 -16.42 8.91
CA LEU A 274 -7.27 -17.73 9.21
C LEU A 274 -8.80 -17.74 9.04
N LEU A 275 -9.46 -16.59 9.15
CA LEU A 275 -10.91 -16.46 8.94
C LEU A 275 -11.29 -16.28 7.46
N ASP A 276 -10.32 -16.07 6.57
CA ASP A 276 -10.60 -16.00 5.13
C ASP A 276 -10.94 -17.39 4.57
N ARG A 277 -12.06 -17.47 3.83
CA ARG A 277 -12.56 -18.73 3.27
C ARG A 277 -11.55 -19.40 2.34
N SER A 278 -10.74 -18.62 1.63
CA SER A 278 -9.71 -19.11 0.71
C SER A 278 -8.58 -19.83 1.45
N ASN A 279 -8.40 -19.53 2.74
CA ASN A 279 -7.35 -20.09 3.60
C ASN A 279 -7.86 -21.24 4.47
N THR A 280 -9.02 -21.83 4.17
CA THR A 280 -9.59 -22.93 4.98
C THR A 280 -8.59 -24.09 5.22
N PRO A 281 -7.83 -24.58 4.22
CA PRO A 281 -6.83 -25.64 4.45
C PRO A 281 -5.72 -25.23 5.42
N VAL A 282 -5.26 -23.99 5.31
CA VAL A 282 -4.24 -23.38 6.19
C VAL A 282 -4.78 -23.25 7.60
N MET A 283 -6.02 -22.79 7.76
CA MET A 283 -6.70 -22.68 9.05
C MET A 283 -6.82 -24.04 9.75
N ILE A 284 -7.27 -25.07 9.02
CA ILE A 284 -7.38 -26.44 9.56
C ILE A 284 -6.00 -26.94 10.04
N CYS A 285 -4.93 -26.68 9.29
CA CYS A 285 -3.58 -27.03 9.72
C CYS A 285 -3.17 -26.26 10.99
N TYR A 286 -3.45 -24.95 11.03
CA TYR A 286 -3.08 -24.08 12.14
C TYR A 286 -3.74 -24.46 13.47
N VAL A 287 -5.04 -24.79 13.45
CA VAL A 287 -5.81 -25.14 14.67
C VAL A 287 -5.52 -26.54 15.21
N ARG A 288 -4.70 -27.33 14.52
CA ARG A 288 -4.27 -28.66 14.96
C ARG A 288 -2.91 -28.63 15.68
N SER A 289 -2.18 -27.51 15.65
CA SER A 289 -0.90 -27.39 16.37
C SER A 289 -1.11 -26.97 17.82
N LYS A 290 -0.50 -27.74 18.72
CA LYS A 290 -0.44 -27.45 20.16
C LYS A 290 0.32 -26.16 20.45
N GLU A 291 1.42 -25.93 19.76
CA GLU A 291 2.26 -24.74 19.92
C GLU A 291 1.46 -23.48 19.60
N ASN A 292 0.70 -23.51 18.50
CA ASN A 292 -0.19 -22.42 18.12
C ASN A 292 -1.28 -22.15 19.16
N LEU A 293 -1.88 -23.20 19.75
CA LEU A 293 -2.86 -23.05 20.82
C LEU A 293 -2.23 -22.37 22.05
N ILE A 294 -1.04 -22.80 22.46
CA ILE A 294 -0.34 -22.22 23.62
C ILE A 294 -0.08 -20.73 23.41
N ILE A 295 0.36 -20.32 22.21
CA ILE A 295 0.57 -18.91 21.88
C ILE A 295 -0.73 -18.12 22.07
N LEU A 296 -1.85 -18.59 21.50
CA LEU A 296 -3.14 -17.89 21.61
C LEU A 296 -3.67 -17.86 23.04
N MET A 297 -3.51 -18.94 23.82
CA MET A 297 -3.90 -18.96 25.22
C MET A 297 -3.07 -17.97 26.07
N ASN A 298 -1.81 -17.74 25.72
CA ASN A 298 -1.00 -16.70 26.34
C ASN A 298 -1.46 -15.30 25.91
N LEU A 299 -1.80 -15.09 24.63
CA LEU A 299 -2.33 -13.81 24.14
C LEU A 299 -3.68 -13.45 24.78
N LEU A 300 -4.54 -14.44 25.08
CA LEU A 300 -5.77 -14.24 25.86
C LEU A 300 -5.51 -13.74 27.30
N ARG A 301 -4.29 -13.93 27.82
CA ARG A 301 -3.89 -13.51 29.16
C ARG A 301 -3.11 -12.19 29.16
N GLU A 302 -2.90 -11.57 28.01
CA GLU A 302 -2.24 -10.26 27.91
C GLU A 302 -3.02 -9.19 28.68
N GLN A 303 -2.34 -8.15 29.18
CA GLN A 303 -3.01 -7.06 29.88
C GLN A 303 -3.90 -6.21 28.96
N SER A 304 -3.57 -6.18 27.66
CA SER A 304 -4.33 -5.40 26.68
C SER A 304 -5.59 -6.12 26.25
N LYS A 305 -6.74 -5.56 26.62
CA LYS A 305 -8.06 -6.03 26.18
C LYS A 305 -8.16 -6.10 24.66
N ALA A 306 -7.54 -5.17 23.93
CA ALA A 306 -7.52 -5.20 22.47
C ALA A 306 -6.82 -6.46 21.92
N ILE A 307 -5.72 -6.91 22.51
CA ILE A 307 -5.06 -8.15 22.10
C ILE A 307 -5.92 -9.36 22.47
N GLN A 308 -6.52 -9.37 23.67
CA GLN A 308 -7.39 -10.45 24.11
C GLN A 308 -8.56 -10.68 23.15
N VAL A 309 -9.17 -9.61 22.62
CA VAL A 309 -10.29 -9.70 21.67
C VAL A 309 -9.85 -10.33 20.35
N GLU A 310 -8.75 -9.85 19.78
CA GLU A 310 -8.23 -10.42 18.52
C GLU A 310 -7.79 -11.88 18.72
N ALA A 311 -7.15 -12.19 19.86
CA ALA A 311 -6.76 -13.55 20.20
C ALA A 311 -7.98 -14.47 20.37
N PHE A 312 -9.09 -13.96 20.92
CA PHE A 312 -10.34 -14.71 21.03
C PHE A 312 -10.92 -15.07 19.66
N HIS A 313 -10.87 -14.16 18.68
CA HIS A 313 -11.35 -14.44 17.32
C HIS A 313 -10.59 -15.58 16.62
N VAL A 314 -9.33 -15.81 17.00
CA VAL A 314 -8.56 -16.97 16.51
C VAL A 314 -8.78 -18.19 17.41
N PHE A 315 -8.76 -18.02 18.74
CA PHE A 315 -8.94 -19.10 19.70
C PHE A 315 -10.27 -19.84 19.52
N LYS A 316 -11.34 -19.14 19.16
CA LYS A 316 -12.64 -19.79 18.89
C LYS A 316 -12.56 -20.85 17.78
N LEU A 317 -11.61 -20.75 16.85
CA LEU A 317 -11.41 -21.75 15.79
C LEU A 317 -10.87 -23.06 16.37
N PHE A 318 -10.03 -23.01 17.41
CA PHE A 318 -9.56 -24.20 18.13
C PHE A 318 -10.70 -24.87 18.89
N ALA A 319 -11.55 -24.10 19.56
CA ALA A 319 -12.71 -24.62 20.27
C ALA A 319 -13.77 -25.20 19.32
N ALA A 320 -13.99 -24.58 18.16
CA ALA A 320 -14.97 -25.01 17.17
C ALA A 320 -14.50 -26.18 16.27
N ASN A 321 -13.19 -26.46 16.21
CA ASN A 321 -12.67 -27.58 15.43
C ASN A 321 -13.28 -28.90 15.93
N GLN A 322 -13.99 -29.64 15.08
CA GLN A 322 -14.61 -30.92 15.49
C GLN A 322 -13.57 -32.04 15.59
N ASP A 323 -12.50 -31.98 14.78
CA ASP A 323 -11.42 -32.97 14.74
C ASP A 323 -10.21 -32.51 15.56
N LYS A 324 -10.43 -32.20 16.84
CA LYS A 324 -9.36 -31.73 17.74
C LYS A 324 -8.35 -32.85 18.00
N PRO A 325 -7.03 -32.64 17.78
CA PRO A 325 -6.01 -33.60 18.19
C PRO A 325 -6.05 -33.87 19.70
N PRO A 326 -5.66 -35.08 20.17
CA PRO A 326 -5.70 -35.43 21.60
C PRO A 326 -4.94 -34.46 22.50
N GLU A 327 -3.83 -33.91 22.02
CA GLU A 327 -3.04 -32.93 22.78
C GLU A 327 -3.77 -31.60 22.98
N ILE A 328 -4.54 -31.15 21.98
CA ILE A 328 -5.39 -29.96 22.06
C ILE A 328 -6.51 -30.18 23.07
N VAL A 329 -7.19 -31.33 22.98
CA VAL A 329 -8.23 -31.72 23.94
C VAL A 329 -7.66 -31.75 25.36
N SER A 330 -6.52 -32.40 25.56
CA SER A 330 -5.86 -32.48 26.87
C SER A 330 -5.55 -31.10 27.46
N ILE A 331 -5.07 -30.15 26.65
CA ILE A 331 -4.78 -28.78 27.11
C ILE A 331 -6.07 -28.04 27.49
N LEU A 332 -7.11 -28.13 26.66
CA LEU A 332 -8.39 -27.47 26.92
C LEU A 332 -9.07 -28.05 28.17
N SER A 333 -9.13 -29.37 28.31
CA SER A 333 -9.69 -30.05 29.50
C SER A 333 -8.90 -29.69 30.78
N SER A 334 -7.56 -29.69 30.71
CA SER A 334 -6.71 -29.34 31.87
C SER A 334 -6.89 -27.88 32.32
N ASN A 335 -7.32 -27.00 31.42
CA ASN A 335 -7.54 -25.57 31.70
C ASN A 335 -9.03 -25.19 31.74
N LYS A 336 -9.95 -26.16 31.67
CA LYS A 336 -11.39 -25.97 31.50
C LYS A 336 -11.98 -24.94 32.46
N SER A 337 -11.82 -25.15 33.78
CA SER A 337 -12.38 -24.25 34.79
C SER A 337 -11.82 -22.83 34.71
N LYS A 338 -10.55 -22.68 34.36
CA LYS A 338 -9.90 -21.36 34.21
C LYS A 338 -10.39 -20.64 32.97
N LEU A 339 -10.53 -21.35 31.85
CA LEU A 339 -11.04 -20.82 30.59
C LEU A 339 -12.50 -20.37 30.71
N ILE A 340 -13.36 -21.22 31.30
CA ILE A 340 -14.78 -20.87 31.50
C ILE A 340 -14.91 -19.63 32.39
N ARG A 341 -14.16 -19.57 33.49
CA ARG A 341 -14.16 -18.38 34.37
C ARG A 341 -13.70 -17.13 33.62
N PHE A 342 -12.57 -17.21 32.90
CA PHE A 342 -12.07 -16.10 32.10
C PHE A 342 -13.11 -15.62 31.08
N LEU A 343 -13.72 -16.54 30.31
CA LEU A 343 -14.72 -16.21 29.29
C LEU A 343 -16.01 -15.65 29.90
N GLY A 344 -16.38 -16.07 31.11
CA GLY A 344 -17.51 -15.49 31.83
C GLY A 344 -17.30 -14.02 32.17
N ASP A 345 -16.09 -13.67 32.62
CA ASP A 345 -15.71 -12.29 32.98
C ASP A 345 -15.30 -11.45 31.76
N PHE A 346 -15.04 -12.08 30.62
CA PHE A 346 -14.58 -11.41 29.40
C PHE A 346 -15.75 -10.77 28.65
N SER A 347 -15.95 -9.47 28.87
CA SER A 347 -16.97 -8.64 28.23
C SER A 347 -16.34 -7.49 27.43
N LEU A 348 -17.03 -6.98 26.42
CA LEU A 348 -16.60 -5.81 25.66
C LEU A 348 -17.26 -4.53 26.19
N ASP A 349 -16.59 -3.39 26.04
CA ASP A 349 -17.11 -2.10 26.52
C ASP A 349 -18.30 -1.59 25.67
N LYS A 350 -18.44 -2.13 24.45
CA LYS A 350 -19.59 -1.92 23.56
C LYS A 350 -20.30 -3.26 23.39
N GLU A 351 -21.63 -3.24 23.38
CA GLU A 351 -22.42 -4.42 23.08
C GLU A 351 -22.14 -4.90 21.65
N ASP A 352 -21.38 -5.97 21.53
CA ASP A 352 -21.20 -6.73 20.30
C ASP A 352 -21.93 -8.08 20.46
N GLN A 353 -23.13 -8.15 19.89
CA GLN A 353 -23.97 -9.35 19.98
C GLN A 353 -23.30 -10.57 19.34
N GLN A 354 -22.52 -10.37 18.26
CA GLN A 354 -21.85 -11.48 17.60
C GLN A 354 -20.74 -12.04 18.47
N PHE A 355 -19.99 -11.17 19.14
CA PHE A 355 -18.98 -11.58 20.10
C PHE A 355 -19.57 -12.42 21.24
N GLU A 356 -20.67 -11.97 21.84
CA GLU A 356 -21.32 -12.71 22.94
C GLU A 356 -21.86 -14.08 22.48
N VAL A 357 -22.41 -14.16 21.27
CA VAL A 357 -22.84 -15.44 20.66
C VAL A 357 -21.65 -16.38 20.46
N ASP A 358 -20.54 -15.88 19.91
CA ASP A 358 -19.33 -16.68 19.70
C ASP A 358 -18.74 -17.14 21.05
N LYS A 359 -18.74 -16.27 22.06
CA LYS A 359 -18.28 -16.58 23.42
C LYS A 359 -19.10 -17.69 24.06
N ALA A 360 -20.43 -17.60 23.98
CA ALA A 360 -21.32 -18.63 24.49
C ALA A 360 -21.08 -19.99 23.82
N LYS A 361 -20.86 -20.00 22.49
CA LYS A 361 -20.52 -21.23 21.76
C LYS A 361 -19.20 -21.83 22.24
N VAL A 362 -18.15 -21.02 22.38
CA VAL A 362 -16.84 -21.47 22.87
C VAL A 362 -16.95 -22.05 24.28
N VAL A 363 -17.70 -21.40 25.17
CA VAL A 363 -17.95 -21.91 26.53
C VAL A 363 -18.68 -23.25 26.50
N ALA A 364 -19.69 -23.41 25.63
CA ALA A 364 -20.42 -24.67 25.48
C ALA A 364 -19.49 -25.80 24.99
N GLU A 365 -18.71 -25.56 23.94
CA GLU A 365 -17.73 -26.52 23.39
C GLU A 365 -16.71 -26.96 24.46
N ILE A 366 -16.12 -26.03 25.19
CA ILE A 366 -15.15 -26.34 26.26
C ILE A 366 -15.83 -27.08 27.43
N SER A 367 -17.11 -26.80 27.69
CA SER A 367 -17.86 -27.47 28.76
C SER A 367 -18.14 -28.95 28.46
N MET A 368 -18.15 -29.34 27.18
CA MET A 368 -18.39 -30.72 26.74
C MET A 368 -17.12 -31.59 26.69
N LEU A 369 -15.92 -30.99 26.80
CA LEU A 369 -14.64 -31.69 26.96
C LEU A 369 -14.44 -32.21 28.37
#